data_AF-A0A922MGZ3-F1
#
_entry.id   AF-A0A922MGZ3-F1
#
_cell.length_a   1.000
_cell.length_b   1.000
_cell.length_c   1.000
_cell.angle_alpha   90.00
_cell.angle_beta   90.00
_cell.angle_gamma   90.00
#
_symmetry.space_group_name_H-M   'P 1'
#
loop_
_entity.id
_entity.type
_entity.pdbx_description
1 polymer ?
#
loop_
_entity_poly.entity_id
_entity_poly.type
_entity_poly.pdbx_seq_one_letter_code
_entity_poly.pdbx_strand_id
1 'polypeptide(L)'
;MNRFHQNKNVICGPVVGALSLDICQLTTASLPDALPPGIEELLGDEGVQPIKTPVEIHNSLATRWSTIIVHGLNEETRKNIINKQETPKNCSLLNPPKLNEEVAAALSDSGVKRDSRIREQQITLGAAITSLGKVLNTLIGNQDTTDQILTLSNAARL
;
A
#
# COMPACT_ATOMS: atom_id res chain seq x y z
N MET A 1 -27.72 46.54 -14.43
CA MET A 1 -29.18 46.53 -14.24
C MET A 1 -29.53 45.45 -13.20
N ASN A 2 -29.50 45.78 -11.90
CA ASN A 2 -30.66 46.16 -11.06
C ASN A 2 -31.72 45.04 -11.01
N ARG A 3 -31.75 44.17 -9.98
CA ARG A 3 -32.28 44.35 -8.60
C ARG A 3 -33.59 45.13 -8.55
N PHE A 4 -34.63 44.49 -8.01
CA PHE A 4 -35.73 44.99 -7.15
C PHE A 4 -36.75 43.82 -7.03
N HIS A 5 -37.40 43.46 -5.92
CA HIS A 5 -37.55 44.09 -4.62
C HIS A 5 -38.00 43.02 -3.58
N GLN A 6 -37.55 43.18 -2.35
CA GLN A 6 -37.92 42.46 -1.12
C GLN A 6 -39.30 42.90 -0.58
N ASN A 7 -39.94 42.09 0.29
CA ASN A 7 -40.30 42.42 1.70
C ASN A 7 -41.17 41.33 2.36
N LYS A 8 -40.74 40.68 3.47
CA LYS A 8 -40.95 41.01 4.93
C LYS A 8 -42.38 40.66 5.42
N ASN A 9 -42.67 40.11 6.60
CA ASN A 9 -42.00 39.73 7.86
C ASN A 9 -43.06 38.91 8.68
N VAL A 10 -42.73 37.80 9.39
CA VAL A 10 -42.59 37.64 10.89
C VAL A 10 -43.98 37.63 11.62
N ILE A 11 -44.37 36.81 12.63
CA ILE A 11 -43.74 36.14 13.79
C ILE A 11 -44.64 34.96 14.31
N CYS A 12 -44.04 34.07 15.12
CA CYS A 12 -44.56 33.38 16.34
C CYS A 12 -44.75 31.84 16.27
N GLY A 13 -43.92 31.11 17.02
CA GLY A 13 -44.29 29.81 17.65
C GLY A 13 -45.14 30.04 18.92
N PRO A 14 -45.24 29.09 19.89
CA PRO A 14 -44.64 27.76 19.95
C PRO A 14 -45.61 26.61 20.45
N VAL A 15 -45.14 25.36 20.34
CA VAL A 15 -45.13 24.31 21.40
C VAL A 15 -46.42 23.52 21.80
N VAL A 16 -46.23 22.19 21.84
CA VAL A 16 -46.97 21.01 22.40
C VAL A 16 -48.26 20.50 21.75
N GLY A 17 -48.25 19.20 21.44
CA GLY A 17 -49.46 18.39 21.32
C GLY A 17 -49.20 17.00 20.75
N ALA A 18 -48.54 16.14 21.51
CA ALA A 18 -48.23 14.75 21.19
C ALA A 18 -49.49 13.87 21.09
N LEU A 19 -49.52 12.95 20.12
CA LEU A 19 -50.17 11.62 20.13
C LEU A 19 -49.52 10.81 18.97
N SER A 20 -48.38 10.18 19.23
CA SER A 20 -48.22 8.72 19.36
C SER A 20 -48.94 7.90 18.28
N LEU A 21 -48.19 7.45 17.27
CA LEU A 21 -48.36 6.11 16.72
C LEU A 21 -46.97 5.46 16.71
N ASP A 22 -46.84 4.45 17.58
CA ASP A 22 -45.66 3.62 17.78
C ASP A 22 -45.19 2.97 16.48
N ILE A 23 -44.10 3.50 15.92
CA ILE A 23 -43.21 2.71 15.09
C ILE A 23 -42.12 2.22 16.03
N CYS A 24 -42.17 0.92 16.34
CA CYS A 24 -41.15 0.20 17.09
C CYS A 24 -39.76 0.58 16.57
N GLN A 25 -39.06 1.45 17.30
CA GLN A 25 -37.61 1.48 17.27
C GLN A 25 -37.14 0.21 17.96
N LEU A 26 -37.01 -0.88 17.19
CA LEU A 26 -36.04 -1.92 17.53
C LEU A 26 -34.67 -1.24 17.42
N THR A 27 -34.24 -0.63 18.52
CA THR A 27 -32.85 -0.32 18.75
C THR A 27 -32.13 -1.66 18.70
N THR A 28 -31.52 -2.00 17.56
CA THR A 28 -30.52 -3.06 17.51
C THR A 28 -29.37 -2.56 18.37
N ALA A 29 -29.44 -2.85 19.67
CA ALA A 29 -28.28 -2.82 20.54
C ALA A 29 -27.29 -3.82 19.90
N SER A 30 -26.24 -3.30 19.28
CA SER A 30 -25.13 -4.14 18.82
C SER A 30 -24.60 -4.85 20.06
N LEU A 31 -24.76 -6.16 20.11
CA LEU A 31 -24.17 -6.99 21.16
C LEU A 31 -22.66 -6.68 21.20
N PRO A 32 -22.04 -6.61 22.39
CA PRO A 32 -20.60 -6.48 22.48
C PRO A 32 -19.95 -7.66 21.75
N ASP A 33 -19.09 -7.37 20.77
CA ASP A 33 -18.39 -8.39 19.96
C ASP A 33 -17.47 -9.29 20.81
N ALA A 34 -17.17 -8.90 22.04
CA ALA A 34 -16.31 -9.63 22.95
C ALA A 34 -17.12 -10.54 23.89
N LEU A 35 -16.87 -11.84 23.82
CA LEU A 35 -17.44 -12.84 24.72
C LEU A 35 -16.81 -12.71 26.14
N PRO A 36 -17.59 -12.97 27.21
CA PRO A 36 -17.06 -13.04 28.58
C PRO A 36 -15.95 -14.10 28.75
N PRO A 37 -14.93 -13.82 29.56
CA PRO A 37 -13.82 -14.76 29.80
C PRO A 37 -14.35 -16.07 30.40
N GLY A 38 -14.04 -17.20 29.76
CA GLY A 38 -14.43 -18.54 30.18
C GLY A 38 -15.57 -19.18 29.36
N ILE A 39 -16.36 -18.39 28.62
CA ILE A 39 -17.37 -18.95 27.70
C ILE A 39 -16.71 -19.55 26.47
N GLU A 40 -15.61 -18.96 25.99
CA GLU A 40 -14.84 -19.46 24.84
C GLU A 40 -14.34 -20.90 25.06
N GLU A 41 -13.94 -21.24 26.29
CA GLU A 41 -13.51 -22.61 26.66
C GLU A 41 -14.67 -23.62 26.61
N LEU A 42 -15.90 -23.17 26.91
CA LEU A 42 -17.11 -24.00 26.85
C LEU A 42 -17.63 -24.21 25.43
N LEU A 43 -17.28 -23.33 24.48
CA LEU A 43 -17.74 -23.38 23.09
C LEU A 43 -16.94 -24.36 22.22
N GLY A 44 -15.81 -24.85 22.71
CA GLY A 44 -14.95 -25.79 22.00
C GLY A 44 -14.10 -25.13 20.91
N ASP A 45 -13.01 -25.79 20.55
CA ASP A 45 -12.00 -25.27 19.60
C ASP A 45 -12.37 -25.54 18.12
N GLU A 46 -13.49 -26.24 17.88
CA GLU A 46 -13.96 -26.58 16.53
C GLU A 46 -14.61 -25.37 15.85
N GLY A 47 -13.96 -24.89 14.78
CA GLY A 47 -14.49 -23.79 13.94
C GLY A 47 -13.76 -22.46 14.08
N VAL A 48 -12.78 -22.36 14.99
CA VAL A 48 -11.87 -21.22 15.06
C VAL A 48 -10.88 -21.32 13.90
N GLN A 49 -11.18 -20.66 12.79
CA GLN A 49 -10.17 -20.46 11.75
C GLN A 49 -9.00 -19.69 12.38
N PRO A 50 -7.74 -20.12 12.20
CA PRO A 50 -6.61 -19.39 12.72
C PRO A 50 -6.66 -17.97 12.16
N ILE A 51 -6.93 -16.99 13.03
CA ILE A 51 -6.93 -15.58 12.66
C ILE A 51 -5.51 -15.28 12.21
N LYS A 52 -5.35 -15.02 10.90
CA LYS A 52 -4.07 -14.64 10.34
C LYS A 52 -3.76 -13.24 10.86
N THR A 53 -3.08 -13.17 12.00
CA THR A 53 -2.72 -11.91 12.64
C THR A 53 -1.84 -11.11 11.67
N PRO A 54 -2.16 -9.83 11.39
CA PRO A 54 -1.34 -9.01 10.53
C PRO A 54 0.06 -8.87 11.12
N VAL A 55 1.08 -8.97 10.27
CA VAL A 55 2.47 -8.77 10.68
C VAL A 55 2.70 -7.28 10.91
N GLU A 56 3.04 -6.91 12.14
CA GLU A 56 3.45 -5.55 12.47
C GLU A 56 4.93 -5.35 12.11
N ILE A 57 5.22 -4.33 11.29
CA ILE A 57 6.58 -3.86 11.06
C ILE A 57 6.92 -2.75 12.04
N HIS A 58 8.22 -2.57 12.32
CA HIS A 58 8.69 -1.54 13.24
C HIS A 58 8.13 -0.14 12.92
N ASN A 59 7.61 0.57 13.93
CA ASN A 59 6.89 1.84 13.76
C ASN A 59 7.65 2.90 12.95
N SER A 60 8.97 3.05 13.18
CA SER A 60 9.79 4.00 12.41
C SER A 60 9.85 3.66 10.92
N LEU A 61 9.81 2.36 10.58
CA LEU A 61 9.78 1.90 9.20
C LEU A 61 8.42 2.19 8.57
N ALA A 62 7.34 1.83 9.26
CA ALA A 62 5.98 2.10 8.82
C ALA A 62 5.77 3.57 8.49
N THR A 63 6.15 4.48 9.39
CA THR A 63 6.01 5.94 9.17
C THR A 63 6.74 6.43 7.93
N ARG A 64 7.99 5.99 7.72
CA ARG A 64 8.80 6.39 6.56
C ARG A 64 8.22 5.83 5.27
N TRP A 65 7.85 4.56 5.25
CA TRP A 65 7.27 3.91 4.07
C TRP A 65 5.93 4.50 3.70
N SER A 66 5.04 4.75 4.66
CA SER A 66 3.77 5.44 4.42
C SER A 66 3.97 6.79 3.74
N THR A 67 4.96 7.57 4.20
CA THR A 67 5.28 8.86 3.59
C THR A 67 5.75 8.69 2.14
N ILE A 68 6.65 7.75 1.88
CA ILE A 68 7.19 7.46 0.54
C ILE A 68 6.10 6.94 -0.40
N ILE A 69 5.19 6.10 0.09
CA ILE A 69 4.11 5.52 -0.72
C ILE A 69 3.12 6.61 -1.15
N VAL A 70 2.78 7.54 -0.25
CA VAL A 70 1.81 8.62 -0.55
C VAL A 70 2.42 9.72 -1.41
N HIS A 71 3.65 10.15 -1.12
CA HIS A 71 4.26 11.33 -1.76
C HIS A 71 5.28 10.98 -2.84
N GLY A 72 5.61 9.69 -2.98
CA GLY A 72 6.74 9.25 -3.78
C GLY A 72 8.09 9.57 -3.14
N LEU A 73 9.14 9.19 -3.84
CA LEU A 73 10.52 9.53 -3.49
C LEU A 73 10.97 10.75 -4.31
N ASN A 74 11.74 11.65 -3.70
CA ASN A 74 12.37 12.75 -4.43
C ASN A 74 13.26 12.20 -5.57
N GLU A 75 13.21 12.83 -6.74
CA GLU A 75 13.95 12.40 -7.93
C GLU A 75 15.47 12.34 -7.71
N GLU A 76 16.04 13.30 -7.00
CA GLU A 76 17.47 13.32 -6.66
C GLU A 76 17.83 12.15 -5.74
N THR A 77 17.01 11.91 -4.71
CA THR A 77 17.20 10.77 -3.81
C THR A 77 17.10 9.45 -4.56
N ARG A 78 16.13 9.31 -5.47
CA ARG A 78 15.97 8.13 -6.32
C ARG A 78 17.21 7.89 -7.19
N LYS A 79 17.71 8.92 -7.88
CA LYS A 79 18.92 8.83 -8.71
C LYS A 79 20.14 8.43 -7.87
N ASN A 80 20.31 9.02 -6.69
CA ASN A 80 21.41 8.69 -5.79
C ASN A 80 21.36 7.22 -5.32
N ILE A 81 20.18 6.71 -5.00
CA ILE A 81 20.01 5.29 -4.64
C ILE A 81 20.36 4.39 -5.83
N ILE A 82 19.83 4.67 -7.02
CA ILE A 82 20.08 3.87 -8.22
C ILE A 82 21.58 3.87 -8.56
N ASN A 83 22.23 5.04 -8.58
CA ASN A 83 23.64 5.16 -8.92
C ASN A 83 24.57 4.44 -7.94
N LYS A 84 24.15 4.30 -6.67
CA LYS A 84 24.90 3.54 -5.65
C LYS A 84 24.81 2.02 -5.88
N GLN A 85 23.80 1.55 -6.61
CA GLN A 85 23.64 0.13 -6.91
C GLN A 85 24.28 -0.19 -8.26
N GLU A 86 25.51 -0.72 -8.23
CA GLU A 86 26.13 -1.31 -9.41
C GLU A 86 25.41 -2.60 -9.82
N THR A 87 25.16 -2.77 -11.12
CA THR A 87 24.61 -4.02 -11.66
C THR A 87 25.56 -5.19 -11.35
N PRO A 88 25.09 -6.27 -10.72
CA PRO A 88 25.90 -7.44 -10.44
C PRO A 88 26.47 -8.05 -11.73
N LYS A 89 27.77 -8.34 -11.75
CA LYS A 89 28.46 -8.91 -12.92
C LYS A 89 27.88 -10.26 -13.37
N ASN A 90 27.38 -11.04 -12.42
CA ASN A 90 26.77 -12.34 -12.64
C ASN A 90 25.27 -12.27 -13.04
N CYS A 91 24.67 -11.08 -13.05
CA CYS A 91 23.25 -10.89 -13.40
C CYS A 91 23.06 -9.63 -14.25
N SER A 92 23.67 -9.62 -15.43
CA SER A 92 23.58 -8.50 -16.39
C SER A 92 22.16 -8.23 -16.90
N LEU A 93 21.27 -9.22 -16.82
CA LEU A 93 19.85 -9.12 -17.19
C LEU A 93 19.07 -8.12 -16.32
N LEU A 94 19.61 -7.72 -15.16
CA LEU A 94 19.03 -6.66 -14.34
C LEU A 94 19.17 -5.26 -14.99
N ASN A 95 20.09 -5.12 -15.95
CA ASN A 95 20.18 -3.90 -16.75
C ASN A 95 19.23 -4.02 -17.96
N PRO A 96 18.22 -3.14 -18.09
CA PRO A 96 17.26 -3.26 -19.17
C PRO A 96 17.87 -3.00 -20.55
N PRO A 97 17.41 -3.70 -21.59
CA PRO A 97 17.93 -3.55 -22.95
C PRO A 97 17.59 -2.18 -23.54
N LYS A 98 18.52 -1.59 -24.31
CA LYS A 98 18.27 -0.37 -25.09
C LYS A 98 17.26 -0.66 -26.20
N LEU A 99 16.32 0.27 -26.43
CA LEU A 99 15.41 0.22 -27.55
C LEU A 99 16.25 0.19 -28.83
N ASN A 100 15.98 -0.79 -29.69
CA ASN A 100 16.64 -0.88 -30.98
C ASN A 100 16.26 0.34 -31.83
N GLU A 101 17.25 0.97 -32.46
CA GLU A 101 17.10 2.18 -33.26
C GLU A 101 16.20 1.95 -34.48
N GLU A 102 16.23 0.75 -35.06
CA GLU A 102 15.32 0.35 -36.15
C GLU A 102 13.86 0.33 -35.69
N VAL A 103 13.62 -0.18 -34.48
CA VAL A 103 12.28 -0.24 -33.88
C VAL A 103 11.83 1.15 -33.43
N ALA A 104 12.76 1.97 -32.92
CA ALA A 104 12.48 3.35 -32.54
C ALA A 104 12.01 4.18 -33.75
N ALA A 105 12.62 3.99 -34.92
CA ALA A 105 12.23 4.67 -36.15
C ALA A 105 10.85 4.24 -36.68
N ALA A 106 10.42 3.02 -36.38
CA ALA A 106 9.11 2.48 -36.78
C ALA A 106 7.98 2.83 -35.79
N LEU A 107 8.31 3.23 -34.56
CA LEU A 107 7.34 3.58 -33.53
C LEU A 107 6.91 5.05 -33.61
N SER A 108 5.69 5.32 -33.16
CA SER A 108 5.28 6.70 -32.88
C SER A 108 6.03 7.27 -31.67
N ASP A 109 6.11 8.60 -31.56
CA ASP A 109 6.67 9.29 -30.38
C ASP A 109 6.05 8.82 -29.06
N SER A 110 4.76 8.49 -29.08
CA SER A 110 4.05 7.94 -27.93
C SER A 110 4.56 6.55 -27.54
N GLY A 111 4.93 5.73 -28.54
CA GLY A 111 5.53 4.42 -28.36
C GLY A 111 6.93 4.52 -27.78
N VAL A 112 7.76 5.42 -28.31
CA VAL A 112 9.13 5.67 -27.80
C VAL A 112 9.09 6.17 -26.35
N LYS A 113 8.20 7.13 -26.03
CA LYS A 113 8.02 7.61 -24.65
C LYS A 113 7.55 6.50 -23.71
N ARG A 114 6.68 5.60 -24.17
CA ARG A 114 6.23 4.46 -23.37
C ARG A 114 7.37 3.51 -23.06
N ASP A 115 8.20 3.16 -24.05
CA ASP A 115 9.39 2.32 -23.84
C ASP A 115 10.35 2.96 -22.83
N SER A 116 10.65 4.25 -22.98
CA SER A 116 11.53 4.97 -22.05
C SER A 116 11.04 4.89 -20.60
N ARG A 117 9.73 5.06 -20.38
CA ARG A 117 9.13 4.95 -19.04
C ARG A 117 9.27 3.54 -18.47
N ILE A 118 9.05 2.51 -19.29
CA ILE A 118 9.19 1.10 -18.88
C ILE A 118 10.65 0.80 -18.55
N ARG A 119 11.59 1.27 -19.37
CA ARG A 119 13.03 1.18 -19.11
C ARG A 119 13.39 1.79 -17.76
N GLU A 120 12.93 3.01 -17.46
CA GLU A 120 13.21 3.68 -16.19
C GLU A 120 12.69 2.89 -14.97
N GLN A 121 11.51 2.25 -15.12
CA GLN A 121 10.97 1.34 -14.11
C GLN A 121 11.84 0.10 -13.96
N GLN A 122 12.26 -0.52 -15.06
CA GLN A 122 13.16 -1.69 -15.04
C GLN A 122 14.52 -1.38 -14.40
N ILE A 123 15.11 -0.20 -14.65
CA ILE A 123 16.34 0.25 -13.97
C ILE A 123 16.10 0.32 -12.45
N THR A 124 14.97 0.87 -12.04
CA THR A 124 14.63 1.02 -10.61
C THR A 124 14.43 -0.35 -9.94
N LEU A 125 13.75 -1.27 -10.61
CA LEU A 125 13.58 -2.65 -10.15
C LEU A 125 14.92 -3.39 -10.08
N GLY A 126 15.79 -3.23 -11.08
CA GLY A 126 17.13 -3.81 -11.09
C GLY A 126 17.98 -3.36 -9.90
N ALA A 127 17.93 -2.07 -9.57
CA ALA A 127 18.61 -1.52 -8.39
C ALA A 127 18.02 -2.06 -7.07
N ALA A 128 16.70 -2.22 -6.99
CA ALA A 128 16.03 -2.81 -5.83
C ALA A 128 16.43 -4.28 -5.63
N ILE A 129 16.33 -5.11 -6.67
CA ILE A 129 16.72 -6.53 -6.64
C ILE A 129 18.20 -6.68 -6.29
N THR A 130 19.06 -5.81 -6.81
CA THR A 130 20.49 -5.78 -6.45
C THR A 130 20.69 -5.52 -4.96
N SER A 131 19.93 -4.59 -4.39
CA SER A 131 19.98 -4.28 -2.95
C SER A 131 19.52 -5.48 -2.10
N LEU A 132 18.44 -6.16 -2.52
CA LEU A 132 17.98 -7.41 -1.88
C LEU A 132 19.03 -8.51 -1.98
N GLY A 133 19.67 -8.67 -3.14
CA GLY A 133 20.73 -9.64 -3.38
C GLY A 133 21.96 -9.42 -2.49
N LYS A 134 22.34 -8.16 -2.22
CA LYS A 134 23.42 -7.83 -1.27
C LYS A 134 23.09 -8.31 0.14
N VAL A 135 21.85 -8.09 0.60
CA VAL A 135 21.39 -8.58 1.91
C VAL A 135 21.34 -10.11 1.93
N LEU A 136 20.81 -10.75 0.90
CA LEU A 136 20.80 -12.21 0.76
C LEU A 136 22.22 -12.80 0.85
N ASN A 137 23.20 -12.21 0.17
CA ASN A 137 24.59 -12.66 0.25
C ASN A 137 25.15 -12.59 1.67
N THR A 138 24.76 -11.57 2.46
CA THR A 138 25.14 -11.49 3.87
C THR A 138 24.47 -12.57 4.72
N LEU A 139 23.19 -12.87 4.46
CA LEU A 139 22.44 -13.89 5.21
C LEU A 139 22.91 -15.32 4.92
N ILE A 140 23.24 -15.64 3.66
CA ILE A 140 23.72 -16.97 3.25
C ILE A 140 24.97 -17.41 4.03
N GLY A 141 25.79 -16.46 4.50
CA GLY A 141 26.98 -16.75 5.31
C GLY A 141 26.71 -17.10 6.78
N ASN A 142 25.47 -16.91 7.26
CA ASN A 142 25.11 -17.05 8.69
C ASN A 142 24.30 -18.33 8.92
N GLN A 143 24.64 -19.09 9.96
CA GLN A 143 23.83 -20.22 10.41
C GLN A 143 22.49 -19.71 10.99
N ASP A 144 21.39 -20.43 10.74
CA ASP A 144 20.04 -20.15 11.27
C ASP A 144 19.25 -18.96 10.63
N THR A 145 19.51 -18.64 9.37
CA THR A 145 18.80 -17.57 8.63
C THR A 145 17.85 -18.08 7.53
N THR A 146 17.53 -19.37 7.54
CA THR A 146 16.78 -20.03 6.44
C THR A 146 15.42 -19.38 6.16
N ASP A 147 14.66 -19.02 7.19
CA ASP A 147 13.36 -18.37 7.02
C ASP A 147 13.47 -16.94 6.46
N GLN A 148 14.52 -16.22 6.84
CA GLN A 148 14.82 -14.87 6.34
C GLN A 148 15.23 -14.93 4.87
N ILE A 149 16.07 -15.91 4.51
CA ILE A 149 16.47 -16.18 3.13
C ILE A 149 15.24 -16.52 2.29
N LEU A 150 14.34 -17.38 2.78
CA LEU A 150 13.11 -17.74 2.09
C LEU A 150 12.22 -16.51 1.86
N THR A 151 11.99 -15.72 2.91
CA THR A 151 11.14 -14.51 2.84
C THR A 151 11.70 -13.50 1.84
N LEU A 152 12.99 -13.23 1.91
CA LEU A 152 13.67 -12.28 1.03
C LEU A 152 13.79 -12.81 -0.41
N SER A 153 13.97 -14.12 -0.59
CA SER A 153 13.95 -14.77 -1.91
C SER A 153 12.57 -14.68 -2.56
N ASN A 154 11.49 -14.87 -1.80
CA ASN A 154 10.13 -14.70 -2.31
C ASN A 154 9.89 -13.26 -2.79
N ALA A 155 10.37 -12.25 -2.06
CA ALA A 155 10.25 -10.85 -2.46
C ALA A 155 10.93 -10.53 -3.80
N ALA A 156 12.02 -11.23 -4.14
CA ALA A 156 12.73 -11.05 -5.41
C ALA A 156 12.12 -11.83 -6.58
N ARG A 157 11.22 -12.78 -6.31
CA ARG A 157 10.55 -13.64 -7.33
C ARG A 157 9.21 -13.08 -7.80
N LEU A 158 8.58 -12.23 -6.98
CA LEU A 158 7.31 -11.55 -7.28
C LEU A 158 7.55 -10.33 -8.18
#